data_AF-A0A351LCA1-F1
#
_entry.id   AF-A0A351LCA1-F1
#
_cell.length_a   1.000
_cell.length_b   1.000
_cell.length_c   1.000
_cell.angle_alpha   90.00
_cell.angle_beta   90.00
_cell.angle_gamma   90.00
#
_symmetry.space_group_name_H-M   'P 1'
#
loop_
_entity.id
_entity.type
_entity.pdbx_description
1 polymer ?
#
loop_
_entity_poly.entity_id
_entity_poly.type
_entity_poly.pdbx_seq_one_letter_code
_entity_poly.pdbx_strand_id
1 'polypeptide(L)'
;MDSLKEKIVEKLDSLPEMALQEVLEFLDFVVWRDRNREKSSLSVAGDNLREEQDTAWLETDLSNLESYDSYDWQPGEIGEGLPVKYVPGMGVVIVEK
;
A
#
# COMPACT_ATOMS: atom_id res chain seq x y z
N MET A 1 -29.91 -32.92 2.64
CA MET A 1 -29.64 -31.54 2.19
C MET A 1 -29.00 -30.83 3.35
N ASP A 2 -27.81 -30.26 3.16
CA ASP A 2 -27.03 -29.67 4.25
C ASP A 2 -27.81 -28.50 4.86
N SER A 3 -28.15 -28.59 6.14
CA SER A 3 -28.99 -27.60 6.87
C SER A 3 -28.50 -26.16 6.78
N LEU A 4 -27.23 -25.98 6.42
CA LEU A 4 -26.60 -24.68 6.17
C LEU A 4 -27.01 -24.08 4.81
N LYS A 5 -27.13 -24.91 3.76
CA LYS A 5 -27.50 -24.44 2.42
C LYS A 5 -28.94 -23.94 2.38
N GLU A 6 -29.86 -24.64 3.05
CA GLU A 6 -31.26 -24.20 3.17
C GLU A 6 -31.37 -22.83 3.87
N LYS A 7 -30.65 -22.61 4.97
CA LYS A 7 -30.62 -21.32 5.66
C LYS A 7 -30.04 -20.19 4.81
N ILE A 8 -29.07 -20.49 3.95
CA ILE A 8 -28.48 -19.50 3.04
C ILE A 8 -29.49 -19.08 1.98
N VAL A 9 -30.19 -20.04 1.37
CA VAL A 9 -31.23 -19.77 0.37
C VAL A 9 -32.37 -18.96 0.98
N GLU A 10 -32.85 -19.33 2.16
CA GLU A 10 -33.89 -18.59 2.87
C GLU A 10 -33.49 -17.12 3.13
N LYS A 11 -32.21 -16.87 3.45
CA LYS A 11 -31.72 -15.50 3.64
C LYS A 11 -31.53 -14.74 2.33
N LEU A 12 -31.13 -15.41 1.26
CA LEU A 12 -31.02 -14.82 -0.08
C LEU A 12 -32.39 -14.36 -0.60
N ASP A 13 -33.44 -15.16 -0.41
CA ASP A 13 -34.81 -14.81 -0.84
C ASP A 13 -35.36 -13.55 -0.14
N SER A 14 -34.84 -13.21 1.04
CA SER A 14 -35.24 -12.03 1.81
C SER A 14 -34.52 -10.74 1.41
N LEU A 15 -33.50 -10.81 0.57
CA LEU A 15 -32.63 -9.69 0.22
C LEU A 15 -33.07 -8.96 -1.07
N PRO A 16 -32.86 -7.64 -1.15
CA PRO A 16 -33.09 -6.88 -2.38
C PRO A 16 -32.05 -7.22 -3.46
N GLU A 17 -32.42 -7.05 -4.73
CA GLU A 17 -31.62 -7.45 -5.89
C GLU A 17 -30.20 -6.83 -5.91
N MET A 18 -30.04 -5.58 -5.44
CA MET A 18 -28.72 -4.96 -5.33
C MET A 18 -27.80 -5.69 -4.33
N ALA A 19 -28.34 -6.16 -3.21
CA ALA A 19 -27.58 -6.92 -2.23
C ALA A 19 -27.27 -8.35 -2.74
N LEU A 20 -28.14 -8.93 -3.56
CA LEU A 20 -27.87 -10.21 -4.21
C LEU A 20 -26.69 -10.13 -5.17
N GLN A 21 -26.53 -9.00 -5.87
CA GLN A 21 -25.38 -8.76 -6.73
C GLN A 21 -24.06 -8.69 -5.94
N GLU A 22 -24.03 -7.99 -4.82
CA GLU A 22 -22.85 -7.97 -3.93
C GLU A 22 -22.51 -9.37 -3.39
N VAL A 23 -23.53 -10.17 -3.05
CA VAL A 23 -23.31 -11.55 -2.59
C VAL A 23 -22.76 -12.44 -3.72
N LEU A 24 -23.21 -12.24 -4.96
CA LEU A 24 -22.64 -12.92 -6.13
C LEU A 24 -21.15 -12.57 -6.31
N GLU A 25 -20.80 -11.29 -6.28
CA GLU A 25 -19.41 -10.84 -6.38
C GLU A 25 -18.54 -11.41 -5.25
N PHE A 26 -19.09 -11.47 -4.03
CA PHE A 26 -18.40 -12.08 -2.90
C PHE A 26 -18.20 -13.60 -3.07
N LEU A 27 -19.19 -14.32 -3.59
CA LEU A 27 -19.05 -15.75 -3.87
C LEU A 27 -18.00 -16.02 -4.96
N ASP A 28 -17.99 -15.21 -6.02
CA ASP A 28 -16.97 -15.27 -7.06
C ASP A 28 -15.57 -15.02 -6.48
N PHE A 29 -15.46 -14.04 -5.58
CA PHE A 29 -14.22 -13.79 -4.85
C PHE A 29 -13.79 -14.98 -3.99
N VAL A 30 -14.70 -15.63 -3.25
CA VAL A 30 -14.38 -16.80 -2.41
C VAL A 30 -13.88 -17.96 -3.28
N VAL A 31 -14.54 -18.23 -4.42
CA VAL A 31 -14.14 -19.28 -5.36
C VAL A 31 -12.78 -18.96 -5.99
N TRP A 32 -12.55 -17.71 -6.40
CA TRP A 32 -11.27 -17.25 -6.92
C TRP A 32 -10.17 -17.39 -5.86
N ARG A 33 -10.45 -17.01 -4.62
CA ARG A 33 -9.51 -17.07 -3.50
C ARG A 33 -9.10 -18.50 -3.22
N ASP A 34 -10.02 -19.45 -3.17
CA ASP A 34 -9.67 -20.86 -2.91
C ASP A 34 -8.77 -21.42 -4.02
N ARG A 35 -9.06 -21.11 -5.29
CA ARG A 35 -8.22 -21.49 -6.44
C ARG A 35 -6.82 -20.86 -6.40
N ASN A 36 -6.70 -19.63 -5.92
CA ASN A 36 -5.43 -18.92 -5.84
C ASN A 36 -4.68 -19.14 -4.53
N ARG A 37 -5.36 -19.60 -3.48
CA ARG A 37 -4.74 -19.98 -2.22
C ARG A 37 -3.87 -21.23 -2.38
N GLU A 38 -4.30 -22.18 -3.20
CA GLU A 38 -3.45 -23.33 -3.59
C GLU A 38 -2.19 -22.91 -4.36
N LYS A 39 -2.26 -21.82 -5.14
CA LYS A 39 -1.09 -21.22 -5.81
C LYS A 39 -0.21 -20.44 -4.84
N SER A 40 -0.80 -19.77 -3.86
CA SER A 40 -0.09 -18.99 -2.82
C SER A 40 0.58 -19.90 -1.78
N SER A 41 0.05 -21.08 -1.47
CA SER A 41 0.76 -22.06 -0.62
C SER A 41 2.10 -22.54 -1.22
N LEU A 42 2.32 -22.35 -2.52
CA LEU A 42 3.63 -22.55 -3.16
C LEU A 42 4.54 -21.30 -3.09
N SER A 43 4.01 -20.11 -2.75
CA SER A 43 4.74 -18.84 -2.60
C SER A 43 5.05 -18.44 -1.15
N VAL A 44 4.34 -18.96 -0.15
CA VAL A 44 4.56 -18.61 1.28
C VAL A 44 5.98 -18.92 1.75
N ALA A 45 6.65 -19.94 1.18
CA ALA A 45 8.07 -20.19 1.48
C ALA A 45 9.02 -19.14 0.88
N GLY A 46 8.61 -18.45 -0.20
CA GLY A 46 9.38 -17.38 -0.84
C GLY A 46 9.02 -15.97 -0.34
N ASP A 47 7.77 -15.75 0.07
CA ASP A 47 7.29 -14.44 0.56
C ASP A 47 7.84 -14.14 1.97
N ASN A 48 7.90 -15.13 2.89
CA ASN A 48 8.56 -14.93 4.19
C ASN A 48 10.07 -14.63 4.02
N LEU A 49 10.72 -15.26 3.03
CA LEU A 49 12.15 -15.07 2.78
C LEU A 49 12.46 -13.72 2.13
N ARG A 50 11.53 -13.17 1.34
CA ARG A 50 11.58 -11.79 0.83
C ARG A 50 11.30 -10.77 1.92
N GLU A 51 10.29 -10.98 2.77
CA GLU A 51 10.01 -10.09 3.90
C GLU A 51 11.16 -10.05 4.90
N GLU A 52 11.83 -11.18 5.17
CA GLU A 52 13.03 -11.23 6.00
C GLU A 52 14.24 -10.51 5.34
N GLN A 53 14.41 -10.62 4.02
CA GLN A 53 15.47 -9.89 3.31
C GLN A 53 15.21 -8.38 3.26
N ASP A 54 13.96 -7.98 3.01
CA ASP A 54 13.56 -6.58 2.95
C ASP A 54 13.70 -5.93 4.33
N THR A 55 13.32 -6.63 5.41
CA THR A 55 13.50 -6.14 6.79
C THR A 55 14.97 -6.08 7.19
N ALA A 56 15.79 -7.07 6.84
CA ALA A 56 17.22 -7.06 7.13
C ALA A 56 17.97 -5.94 6.38
N TRP A 57 17.59 -5.64 5.13
CA TRP A 57 18.15 -4.52 4.39
C TRP A 57 17.77 -3.17 5.03
N LEU A 58 16.50 -3.00 5.41
CA LEU A 58 16.02 -1.80 6.11
C LEU A 58 16.70 -1.59 7.46
N GLU A 59 16.84 -2.64 8.28
CA GLU A 59 17.54 -2.53 9.56
C GLU A 59 19.01 -2.14 9.38
N THR A 60 19.67 -2.69 8.35
CA THR A 60 21.05 -2.33 8.03
C THR A 60 21.16 -0.86 7.63
N ASP A 61 20.30 -0.38 6.73
CA ASP A 61 20.29 1.02 6.28
C ASP A 61 20.01 2.00 7.43
N LEU A 62 19.02 1.68 8.28
CA LEU A 62 18.66 2.49 9.44
C LEU A 62 19.75 2.50 10.52
N SER A 63 20.45 1.37 10.71
CA SER A 63 21.58 1.30 11.66
C SER A 63 22.76 2.18 11.23
N ASN A 64 22.90 2.46 9.93
CA ASN A 64 23.94 3.32 9.40
C ASN A 64 23.60 4.81 9.49
N LEU A 65 22.38 5.19 9.89
CA LEU A 65 21.98 6.60 10.01
C LEU A 65 22.83 7.37 11.03
N GLU A 66 23.31 6.71 12.08
CA GLU A 66 24.20 7.33 13.07
C GLU A 66 25.63 7.51 12.55
N SER A 67 26.01 6.75 11.50
CA SER A 67 27.33 6.83 10.86
C SER A 67 27.39 7.81 9.69
N TYR A 68 26.25 8.32 9.22
CA TYR A 68 26.23 9.37 8.23
C TYR A 68 26.68 10.67 8.89
N ASP A 69 27.86 11.15 8.50
CA ASP A 69 28.29 12.49 8.80
C ASP A 69 27.20 13.47 8.33
N SER A 70 26.92 14.48 9.15
CA SER A 70 26.01 15.56 8.77
C SER A 70 26.48 16.09 7.42
N TYR A 71 25.57 16.12 6.43
CA TYR A 71 25.93 16.59 5.10
C TYR A 71 26.24 18.09 5.17
N ASP A 72 27.51 18.40 5.37
CA ASP A 72 28.05 19.74 5.42
C ASP A 72 28.26 20.23 3.99
N TRP A 73 27.28 20.99 3.52
CA TRP A 73 27.32 21.69 2.24
C TRP A 73 28.67 22.36 2.04
N GLN A 74 29.38 21.97 1.00
CA GLN A 74 30.64 22.60 0.67
C GLN A 74 30.39 24.02 0.10
N PRO A 75 31.29 24.98 0.31
CA PRO A 75 31.19 26.30 -0.29
C PRO A 75 31.05 26.20 -1.82
N GLY A 76 29.86 26.55 -2.35
CA GLY A 76 29.54 26.51 -3.77
C GLY A 76 28.56 25.41 -4.21
N GLU A 77 28.18 24.47 -3.33
CA GLU A 77 27.14 23.47 -3.63
C GLU A 77 25.72 24.06 -3.58
N ILE A 78 25.52 25.05 -2.71
CA ILE A 78 24.33 25.90 -2.71
C ILE A 78 24.68 27.18 -3.47
N GLY A 79 24.10 27.36 -4.66
CA GLY A 79 24.17 28.64 -5.38
C GLY A 79 23.47 29.77 -4.61
N GLU A 80 23.64 31.01 -5.03
CA GLU A 80 22.83 32.11 -4.46
C GLU A 80 21.33 31.78 -4.61
N GLY A 81 20.63 31.62 -3.49
CA GLY A 81 19.20 31.34 -3.49
C GLY A 81 18.44 32.45 -4.22
N LEU A 82 17.54 32.08 -5.12
CA LEU A 82 16.68 33.05 -5.79
C LEU A 82 15.76 33.71 -4.73
N PRO A 83 15.66 35.04 -4.69
CA PRO A 83 14.86 35.71 -3.68
C PRO A 83 13.38 35.37 -3.89
N VAL A 84 12.70 34.90 -2.84
CA VAL A 84 11.27 34.57 -2.87
C VAL A 84 10.45 35.61 -2.13
N LYS A 85 9.27 35.93 -2.66
CA LYS A 85 8.29 36.83 -2.03
C LYS A 85 6.91 36.22 -2.04
N TYR A 86 6.19 36.37 -0.92
CA TYR A 86 4.79 35.99 -0.86
C TYR A 86 3.89 37.06 -1.49
N VAL A 87 2.99 36.64 -2.37
CA VAL A 87 1.94 37.49 -2.94
C VAL A 87 0.57 36.89 -2.60
N PRO A 88 -0.30 37.61 -1.85
CA PRO A 88 -1.64 37.15 -1.54
C PRO A 88 -2.43 36.78 -2.81
N GLY A 89 -3.02 35.58 -2.85
CA GLY A 89 -3.78 35.07 -4.00
C GLY A 89 -2.95 34.33 -5.06
N MET A 90 -1.62 34.47 -5.07
CA MET A 90 -0.73 33.71 -5.97
C MET A 90 0.21 32.73 -5.22
N GLY A 91 0.55 33.04 -3.96
CA GLY A 91 1.46 32.21 -3.16
C GLY A 91 2.90 32.72 -3.18
N VAL A 92 3.86 31.82 -2.98
CA VAL A 92 5.29 32.14 -2.99
C VAL A 92 5.77 32.25 -4.43
N VAL A 93 6.32 33.40 -4.80
CA VAL A 93 6.82 33.69 -6.14
C VAL A 93 8.33 33.92 -6.08
N ILE A 94 9.06 33.33 -7.03
CA ILE A 94 10.49 33.57 -7.22
C ILE A 94 10.66 34.92 -7.94
N VAL A 95 11.42 35.83 -7.35
CA VAL A 95 11.74 37.14 -7.91
C VAL A 95 13.06 37.01 -8.65
N GLU A 96 13.04 37.09 -9.98
CA GLU A 96 14.27 37.24 -10.75
C GLU A 96 14.85 38.64 -10.49
N LYS A 97 16.16 38.70 -10.23
CA LYS A 97 16.90 39.93 -9.88
C LYS A 97 17.16 40.80 -11.11
#